data_AF-A0A9P6M7S1-F1
#
_entry.id   AF-A0A9P6M7S1-F1
#
_cell.length_a   1.000
_cell.length_b   1.000
_cell.length_c   1.000
_cell.angle_alpha   90.00
_cell.angle_beta   90.00
_cell.angle_gamma   90.00
#
_symmetry.space_group_name_H-M   'P 1'
#
loop_
_entity.id
_entity.type
_entity.pdbx_description
1 polymer ?
#
loop_
_entity_poly.entity_id
_entity_poly.type
_entity_poly.pdbx_seq_one_letter_code
_entity_poly.pdbx_strand_id
1 'polypeptide(L)'
;EAMNEHTTPIAYDLTSYKEETKNWDKDPSAYLLRYYTKHYLLATTGKDQGQPQHSARTTRIPGGTIGCPTGLQTLCGDQFVYQSPNKLCVTGLAPTHPLLGQRDRYQVLNIRFEPKILDSLPQPTAIPANSKKQPPPTCQSNTVICRIEARDLWCVKKQEEKQEKKESTITGDVHQDILAQTELNSLPSGSDFCSTNIDKTSSSSTPLTPSSLSTAPSGPDPASTATSGTTQRQEIGKPHGSVDSSSVVFVIRAAVIGHVIELNERLLRRGSTEVTDLGIIQTLLDKAATHGFIAVIRPKVDKTEIALKDLCTMEDYE
;
A
#
# COMPACT_ATOMS: atom_id res chain seq x y z
N GLU A 1 16.68 -0.24 -70.31
CA GLU A 1 17.28 0.17 -69.03
C GLU A 1 16.53 1.37 -68.50
N ALA A 2 15.79 1.21 -67.41
CA ALA A 2 15.06 2.30 -66.78
C ALA A 2 15.06 2.05 -65.28
N MET A 3 16.05 2.62 -64.58
CA MET A 3 15.98 2.99 -63.17
C MET A 3 17.05 4.05 -62.91
N ASN A 4 16.63 5.22 -62.40
CA ASN A 4 17.23 5.81 -61.20
C ASN A 4 16.51 7.13 -60.88
N GLU A 5 15.38 7.03 -60.21
CA GLU A 5 14.85 8.16 -59.45
C GLU A 5 15.75 8.37 -58.23
N HIS A 6 16.51 9.48 -58.25
CA HIS A 6 17.31 9.94 -57.14
C HIS A 6 16.41 10.34 -55.96
N THR A 7 16.25 9.44 -54.99
CA THR A 7 15.75 9.81 -53.66
C THR A 7 16.87 10.54 -52.92
N THR A 8 16.73 11.86 -52.75
CA THR A 8 17.63 12.60 -51.88
C THR A 8 17.45 12.09 -50.43
N PRO A 9 18.55 11.87 -49.68
CA PRO A 9 18.45 11.39 -48.32
C PRO A 9 17.71 12.43 -47.47
N ILE A 10 16.65 11.99 -46.80
CA ILE A 10 15.89 12.81 -45.85
C ILE A 10 16.83 13.13 -44.68
N ALA A 11 17.24 14.40 -44.57
CA ALA A 11 18.01 14.89 -43.44
C ALA A 11 17.06 15.27 -42.31
N TYR A 12 17.04 14.47 -41.25
CA TYR A 12 16.27 14.77 -40.03
C TYR A 12 17.02 15.79 -39.17
N ASP A 13 16.39 16.92 -38.86
CA ASP A 13 16.92 17.88 -37.89
C ASP A 13 16.65 17.38 -36.46
N LEU A 14 17.72 16.97 -35.78
CA LEU A 14 17.66 16.45 -34.39
C LEU A 14 17.90 17.55 -33.34
N THR A 15 18.07 18.80 -33.75
CA THR A 15 18.51 19.88 -32.85
C THR A 15 17.45 20.20 -31.78
N SER A 16 16.16 20.10 -32.13
CA SER A 16 15.04 20.26 -31.20
C SER A 16 15.01 19.21 -30.08
N TYR A 17 15.57 18.02 -30.29
CA TYR A 17 15.56 16.92 -29.32
C TYR A 17 16.79 16.89 -28.38
N LYS A 18 17.82 17.71 -28.65
CA LYS A 18 19.05 17.73 -27.83
C LYS A 18 18.83 18.27 -26.42
N GLU A 19 17.97 19.27 -26.25
CA GLU A 19 17.63 19.76 -24.91
C GLU A 19 16.77 18.75 -24.14
N GLU A 20 15.94 18.00 -24.84
CA GLU A 20 15.01 17.01 -24.27
C GLU A 20 15.74 15.77 -23.75
N THR A 21 16.86 15.41 -24.36
CA THR A 21 17.69 14.26 -23.98
C THR A 21 18.75 14.59 -22.93
N LYS A 22 18.99 15.87 -22.65
CA LYS A 22 20.07 16.33 -21.73
C LYS A 22 19.94 15.79 -20.30
N ASN A 23 18.71 15.48 -19.87
CA ASN A 23 18.43 14.95 -18.54
C ASN A 23 18.11 13.44 -18.53
N TRP A 24 18.21 12.76 -19.67
CA TRP A 24 17.83 11.35 -19.80
C TRP A 24 18.59 10.44 -18.83
N ASP A 25 19.89 10.68 -18.65
CA ASP A 25 20.73 9.90 -17.74
C ASP A 25 20.33 10.06 -16.26
N LYS A 26 19.64 11.16 -15.92
CA LYS A 26 19.19 11.45 -14.56
C LYS A 26 17.77 10.97 -14.31
N ASP A 27 16.89 11.20 -15.28
CA ASP A 27 15.48 10.80 -15.23
C ASP A 27 15.00 10.36 -16.62
N PRO A 28 15.14 9.06 -16.95
CA PRO A 28 14.67 8.53 -18.25
C PRO A 28 13.14 8.61 -18.39
N SER A 29 12.41 8.84 -17.31
CA SER A 29 10.95 9.03 -17.31
C SER A 29 10.52 10.46 -17.63
N ALA A 30 11.40 11.46 -17.50
CA ALA A 30 11.06 12.87 -17.74
C ALA A 30 10.51 13.12 -19.15
N TYR A 31 11.05 12.40 -20.15
CA TYR A 31 10.56 12.48 -21.52
C TYR A 31 9.18 11.83 -21.67
N LEU A 32 9.00 10.65 -21.06
CA LEU A 32 7.72 9.94 -21.10
C LEU A 32 6.61 10.77 -20.48
N LEU A 33 6.87 11.45 -19.36
CA LEU A 33 5.90 12.30 -18.66
C LEU A 33 5.28 13.39 -19.56
N ARG A 34 5.93 13.81 -20.65
CA ARG A 34 5.34 14.76 -21.62
C ARG A 34 4.18 14.18 -22.43
N TYR A 35 4.13 12.86 -22.59
CA TYR A 35 3.08 12.17 -23.32
C TYR A 35 1.90 11.79 -22.43
N TYR A 36 2.05 11.90 -21.11
CA TYR A 36 0.99 11.60 -20.18
C TYR A 36 0.38 12.89 -19.66
N THR A 37 -0.95 12.98 -19.70
CA THR A 37 -1.66 14.01 -18.95
C THR A 37 -1.86 13.51 -17.53
N LYS A 38 -1.43 14.30 -16.54
CA LYS A 38 -1.56 13.93 -15.13
C LYS A 38 -2.76 14.64 -14.50
N HIS A 39 -3.60 13.86 -13.85
CA HIS A 39 -4.75 14.33 -13.09
C HIS A 39 -4.71 13.77 -11.67
N TYR A 40 -5.47 14.37 -10.76
CA TYR A 40 -5.51 13.99 -9.36
C TYR A 40 -6.93 13.81 -8.85
N LEU A 41 -7.12 12.74 -8.08
CA LEU A 41 -8.30 12.53 -7.26
C LEU A 41 -7.93 12.92 -5.82
N LEU A 42 -8.44 14.07 -5.38
CA LEU A 42 -8.33 14.50 -4.00
C LEU A 42 -9.20 13.62 -3.11
N ALA A 43 -8.66 13.20 -1.97
CA ALA A 43 -9.42 12.52 -0.95
C ALA A 43 -10.44 13.48 -0.33
N THR A 44 -11.65 13.53 -0.89
CA THR A 44 -12.73 14.25 -0.21
C THR A 44 -13.02 13.54 1.09
N THR A 45 -13.21 14.34 2.13
CA THR A 45 -13.10 13.91 3.52
C THR A 45 -14.39 13.23 3.93
N GLY A 46 -14.65 12.03 3.40
CA GLY A 46 -15.68 11.08 3.80
C GLY A 46 -17.15 11.56 3.87
N LYS A 47 -17.46 12.82 3.52
CA LYS A 47 -18.81 13.40 3.66
C LYS A 47 -19.72 13.18 2.45
N ASP A 48 -19.19 12.69 1.33
CA ASP A 48 -19.91 12.72 0.05
C ASP A 48 -20.64 11.42 -0.31
N GLN A 49 -20.69 10.44 0.59
CA GLN A 49 -21.61 9.30 0.40
C GLN A 49 -22.96 9.59 1.06
N GLY A 50 -23.76 10.48 0.45
CA GLY A 50 -25.22 10.40 0.59
C GLY A 50 -26.03 11.63 1.02
N GLN A 51 -25.56 12.88 0.86
CA GLN A 51 -26.49 14.02 0.87
C GLN A 51 -26.24 15.04 -0.25
N PRO A 52 -27.29 15.50 -0.97
CA PRO A 52 -27.17 16.61 -1.90
C PRO A 52 -26.83 17.88 -1.12
N GLN A 53 -25.61 18.41 -1.33
CA GLN A 53 -25.12 19.58 -0.61
C GLN A 53 -25.47 20.89 -1.34
N HIS A 54 -26.14 21.79 -0.62
CA HIS A 54 -26.08 23.23 -0.85
C HIS A 54 -24.84 23.80 -0.15
N SER A 55 -24.15 24.69 -0.86
CA SER A 55 -22.82 25.24 -0.62
C SER A 55 -22.59 25.91 0.75
N ALA A 56 -21.46 25.62 1.40
CA ALA A 56 -20.71 26.59 2.20
C ALA A 56 -19.25 26.15 2.40
N ARG A 57 -18.34 27.11 2.22
CA ARG A 57 -16.88 27.00 2.25
C ARG A 57 -16.37 27.14 3.68
N THR A 58 -15.76 26.10 4.25
CA THR A 58 -15.06 26.18 5.56
C THR A 58 -13.74 25.43 5.53
N THR A 59 -12.69 26.14 5.92
CA THR A 59 -11.29 25.69 6.09
C THR A 59 -11.09 24.77 7.31
N ARG A 60 -10.30 23.70 7.09
CA ARG A 60 -9.38 22.94 8.00
C ARG A 60 -10.00 22.45 9.33
N ILE A 61 -10.12 21.15 9.62
CA ILE A 61 -9.13 20.05 9.68
C ILE A 61 -9.85 18.74 9.33
N PRO A 62 -9.32 17.82 8.51
CA PRO A 62 -10.12 16.70 8.04
C PRO A 62 -9.74 15.36 8.70
N GLY A 63 -10.58 14.93 9.64
CA GLY A 63 -10.55 13.59 10.22
C GLY A 63 -11.96 13.04 10.39
N GLY A 64 -12.74 13.04 9.30
CA GLY A 64 -14.06 12.41 9.28
C GLY A 64 -13.93 10.89 9.19
N THR A 65 -13.98 10.21 10.33
CA THR A 65 -13.93 8.75 10.41
C THR A 65 -15.22 8.16 9.81
N ILE A 66 -15.12 7.54 8.63
CA ILE A 66 -16.18 6.64 8.15
C ILE A 66 -16.10 5.40 9.04
N GLY A 67 -17.12 5.19 9.88
CA GLY A 67 -17.18 4.07 10.81
C GLY A 67 -17.25 2.74 10.06
N CYS A 68 -16.12 2.06 9.92
CA CYS A 68 -16.11 0.64 9.61
C CYS A 68 -16.58 -0.11 10.87
N PRO A 69 -17.45 -1.14 10.77
CA PRO A 69 -17.94 -1.89 11.94
C PRO A 69 -16.82 -2.60 12.72
N THR A 70 -15.63 -2.69 12.13
CA THR A 70 -14.41 -3.20 12.76
C THR A 70 -13.68 -2.19 13.65
N GLY A 71 -14.11 -0.93 13.75
CA GLY A 71 -13.43 0.10 14.54
C GLY A 71 -12.14 0.65 13.91
N LEU A 72 -11.72 0.11 12.76
CA LEU A 72 -10.58 0.60 11.97
C LEU A 72 -10.91 1.94 11.30
N GLN A 73 -10.01 2.91 11.46
CA GLN A 73 -10.15 4.20 10.78
C GLN A 73 -9.88 4.02 9.28
N THR A 74 -10.92 4.20 8.47
CA THR A 74 -10.81 4.15 7.01
C THR A 74 -10.57 5.56 6.48
N LEU A 75 -9.45 5.74 5.80
CA LEU A 75 -9.04 7.00 5.19
C LEU A 75 -9.10 6.87 3.66
N CYS A 76 -9.61 7.90 2.99
CA CYS A 76 -9.35 8.09 1.57
C CYS A 76 -8.00 8.79 1.44
N GLY A 77 -7.17 8.35 0.50
CA GLY A 77 -5.91 9.02 0.19
C GLY A 77 -5.90 9.55 -1.25
N ASP A 78 -5.08 10.56 -1.47
CA ASP A 78 -4.96 11.24 -2.77
C ASP A 78 -4.35 10.31 -3.81
N GLN A 79 -4.97 10.24 -4.99
CA GLN A 79 -4.51 9.37 -6.08
C GLN A 79 -4.16 10.22 -7.30
N PHE A 80 -3.12 9.81 -8.04
CA PHE A 80 -2.90 10.35 -9.38
C PHE A 80 -3.50 9.41 -10.41
N VAL A 81 -3.84 9.99 -11.56
CA VAL A 81 -4.21 9.27 -12.78
C VAL A 81 -3.35 9.83 -13.92
N TYR A 82 -2.50 9.00 -14.50
CA TYR A 82 -1.81 9.31 -15.75
C TYR A 82 -2.63 8.81 -16.92
N GLN A 83 -3.03 9.70 -17.82
CA GLN A 83 -3.63 9.31 -19.08
C GLN A 83 -2.57 9.26 -20.17
N SER A 84 -2.37 8.11 -20.79
CA SER A 84 -1.49 7.94 -21.96
C SER A 84 -2.16 8.41 -23.26
N PRO A 85 -1.39 8.58 -24.36
CA PRO A 85 -1.95 8.99 -25.65
C PRO A 85 -3.03 8.04 -26.21
N ASN A 86 -2.92 6.74 -25.92
CA ASN A 86 -3.93 5.73 -26.26
C ASN A 86 -5.12 5.67 -25.28
N LYS A 87 -5.28 6.70 -24.46
CA LYS A 87 -6.38 6.90 -23.50
C LYS A 87 -6.46 5.87 -22.38
N LEU A 88 -5.41 5.07 -22.15
CA LEU A 88 -5.32 4.26 -20.94
C LEU A 88 -5.00 5.15 -19.74
N CYS A 89 -5.57 4.80 -18.59
CA CYS A 89 -5.36 5.51 -17.35
C CYS A 89 -4.56 4.63 -16.39
N VAL A 90 -3.44 5.13 -15.89
CA VAL A 90 -2.62 4.47 -14.86
C VAL A 90 -2.87 5.17 -13.53
N THR A 91 -3.34 4.41 -12.54
CA THR A 91 -3.68 4.94 -11.21
C THR A 91 -2.60 4.57 -10.19
N GLY A 92 -2.24 5.50 -9.30
CA GLY A 92 -1.32 5.26 -8.18
C GLY A 92 -1.45 6.30 -7.08
N LEU A 93 -0.55 6.25 -6.09
CA LEU A 93 -0.56 7.16 -4.93
C LEU A 93 -0.02 8.54 -5.31
N ALA A 94 -0.79 9.60 -5.07
CA ALA A 94 -0.37 10.97 -5.35
C ALA A 94 0.73 11.44 -4.37
N PRO A 95 1.57 12.42 -4.73
CA PRO A 95 2.67 12.88 -3.86
C PRO A 95 2.24 13.33 -2.46
N THR A 96 1.07 13.96 -2.31
CA THR A 96 0.54 14.38 -1.00
C THR A 96 -0.17 13.26 -0.23
N HIS A 97 -0.28 12.06 -0.80
CA HIS A 97 -0.91 10.93 -0.13
C HIS A 97 -0.23 10.70 1.22
N PRO A 98 -0.97 10.51 2.34
CA PRO A 98 -0.37 10.43 3.68
C PRO A 98 0.75 9.39 3.82
N LEU A 99 0.63 8.24 3.15
CA LEU A 99 1.69 7.21 3.11
C LEU A 99 3.00 7.69 2.45
N LEU A 100 2.94 8.64 1.53
CA LEU A 100 4.13 9.20 0.86
C LEU A 100 4.63 10.46 1.56
N GLY A 101 3.72 11.35 1.98
CA GLY A 101 4.05 12.62 2.61
C GLY A 101 4.40 12.54 4.09
N GLN A 102 3.99 11.48 4.80
CA GLN A 102 4.21 11.29 6.24
C GLN A 102 4.80 9.89 6.52
N ARG A 103 5.95 9.59 5.90
CA ARG A 103 6.63 8.28 6.01
C ARG A 103 7.04 7.90 7.43
N ASP A 104 7.28 8.90 8.28
CA ASP A 104 7.60 8.74 9.71
C ASP A 104 6.38 8.46 10.58
N ARG A 105 5.18 8.75 10.06
CA ARG A 105 3.92 8.54 10.77
C ARG A 105 3.30 7.19 10.46
N TYR A 106 3.34 6.74 9.21
CA TYR A 106 2.64 5.53 8.80
C TYR A 106 3.59 4.41 8.41
N GLN A 107 3.47 3.26 9.06
CA GLN A 107 4.15 2.02 8.66
C GLN A 107 3.16 1.14 7.89
N VAL A 108 3.35 0.97 6.59
CA VAL A 108 2.50 0.06 5.79
C VAL A 108 2.73 -1.38 6.23
N LEU A 109 1.65 -2.06 6.60
CA LEU A 109 1.65 -3.44 7.06
C LEU A 109 1.30 -4.41 5.93
N ASN A 110 0.26 -4.08 5.16
CA ASN A 110 -0.18 -4.89 4.04
C ASN A 110 -0.83 -4.09 2.92
N ILE A 111 -0.89 -4.72 1.74
CA ILE A 111 -1.70 -4.26 0.60
C ILE A 111 -2.63 -5.41 0.22
N ARG A 112 -3.94 -5.13 0.18
CA ARG A 112 -4.98 -6.11 -0.13
C ARG A 112 -5.77 -5.69 -1.36
N PHE A 113 -5.67 -6.45 -2.44
CA PHE A 113 -6.46 -6.20 -3.65
C PHE A 113 -7.87 -6.80 -3.52
N GLU A 114 -8.86 -6.12 -4.09
CA GLU A 114 -10.24 -6.60 -4.05
C GLU A 114 -10.39 -7.89 -4.89
N PRO A 115 -10.80 -9.02 -4.28
CA PRO A 115 -10.84 -10.32 -4.97
C PRO A 115 -11.68 -10.30 -6.23
N LYS A 116 -12.79 -9.55 -6.22
CA LYS A 116 -13.69 -9.41 -7.37
C LYS A 116 -12.99 -8.90 -8.62
N ILE A 117 -11.99 -8.04 -8.47
CA ILE A 117 -11.19 -7.51 -9.59
C ILE A 117 -10.11 -8.51 -9.97
N LEU A 118 -9.44 -9.11 -8.99
CA LEU A 118 -8.38 -10.08 -9.24
C LEU A 118 -8.89 -11.32 -9.98
N ASP A 119 -10.03 -11.87 -9.56
CA ASP A 119 -10.64 -13.08 -10.10
C ASP A 119 -11.20 -12.88 -11.53
N SER A 120 -11.44 -11.64 -11.92
CA SER A 120 -12.00 -11.29 -13.22
C SER A 120 -10.94 -10.87 -14.24
N LEU A 121 -9.69 -10.68 -13.81
CA LEU A 121 -8.60 -10.38 -14.72
C LEU A 121 -8.17 -11.64 -15.50
N PRO A 122 -7.85 -11.49 -16.80
CA PRO A 122 -7.35 -12.61 -17.58
C PRO A 122 -6.03 -13.11 -16.99
N GLN A 123 -6.01 -14.36 -16.55
CA GLN A 123 -4.80 -15.00 -16.06
C GLN A 123 -3.77 -15.09 -17.22
N PRO A 124 -2.49 -14.73 -16.98
CA PRO A 124 -1.43 -14.83 -18.01
C PRO A 124 -1.10 -16.27 -18.46
N THR A 125 -1.78 -17.29 -17.92
CA THR A 125 -1.53 -18.67 -18.31
C THR A 125 -1.82 -18.86 -19.79
N ALA A 126 -0.95 -19.62 -20.46
CA ALA A 126 -0.96 -19.85 -21.89
C ALA A 126 -2.25 -20.55 -22.34
N ILE A 127 -3.30 -19.78 -22.62
CA ILE A 127 -4.54 -20.34 -23.16
C ILE A 127 -4.37 -20.50 -24.68
N PRO A 128 -4.66 -21.69 -25.24
CA PRO A 128 -4.61 -21.96 -26.68
C PRO A 128 -5.49 -20.98 -27.46
N ALA A 129 -5.05 -20.64 -28.67
CA ALA A 129 -5.50 -19.51 -29.50
C ALA A 129 -7.02 -19.39 -29.83
N ASN A 130 -7.90 -20.24 -29.29
CA ASN A 130 -9.31 -20.35 -29.67
C ASN A 130 -10.33 -20.15 -28.53
N SER A 131 -9.93 -19.84 -27.29
CA SER A 131 -10.91 -19.51 -26.25
C SER A 131 -11.40 -18.07 -26.40
N LYS A 132 -12.72 -17.85 -26.44
CA LYS A 132 -13.32 -16.51 -26.38
C LYS A 132 -12.80 -15.78 -25.14
N LYS A 133 -12.01 -14.72 -25.32
CA LYS A 133 -11.46 -13.91 -24.22
C LYS A 133 -12.62 -13.30 -23.43
N GLN A 134 -12.69 -13.61 -22.14
CA GLN A 134 -13.64 -12.95 -21.23
C GLN A 134 -13.35 -11.44 -21.24
N PRO A 135 -14.37 -10.57 -21.33
CA PRO A 135 -14.15 -9.13 -21.28
C PRO A 135 -13.56 -8.73 -19.90
N PRO A 136 -12.65 -7.75 -19.86
CA PRO A 136 -12.09 -7.29 -18.59
C PRO A 136 -13.16 -6.71 -17.66
N PRO A 137 -12.98 -6.79 -16.33
CA PRO A 137 -13.98 -6.34 -15.37
C PRO A 137 -14.27 -4.85 -15.48
N THR A 138 -15.55 -4.50 -15.45
CA THR A 138 -15.99 -3.11 -15.40
C THR A 138 -15.81 -2.54 -13.99
N CYS A 139 -15.42 -1.27 -13.90
CA CYS A 139 -15.31 -0.52 -12.65
C CYS A 139 -16.00 0.84 -12.77
N GLN A 140 -16.59 1.30 -11.68
CA GLN A 140 -17.03 2.68 -11.47
C GLN A 140 -15.88 3.50 -10.88
N SER A 141 -15.94 4.83 -10.94
CA SER A 141 -14.88 5.70 -10.38
C SER A 141 -14.64 5.46 -8.88
N ASN A 142 -15.70 5.08 -8.15
CA ASN A 142 -15.63 4.78 -6.73
C ASN A 142 -15.33 3.30 -6.40
N THR A 143 -15.20 2.41 -7.38
CA THR A 143 -14.87 1.00 -7.16
C THR A 143 -13.53 0.90 -6.43
N VAL A 144 -13.51 0.16 -5.31
CA VAL A 144 -12.28 -0.08 -4.54
C VAL A 144 -11.40 -1.04 -5.34
N ILE A 145 -10.13 -0.66 -5.54
CA ILE A 145 -9.13 -1.49 -6.23
C ILE A 145 -8.33 -2.28 -5.21
N CYS A 146 -7.79 -1.58 -4.22
CA CYS A 146 -7.07 -2.17 -3.11
C CYS A 146 -7.24 -1.36 -1.84
N ARG A 147 -6.85 -1.99 -0.73
CA ARG A 147 -6.78 -1.39 0.60
C ARG A 147 -5.35 -1.53 1.10
N ILE A 148 -4.80 -0.46 1.63
CA ILE A 148 -3.46 -0.45 2.21
C ILE A 148 -3.63 -0.30 3.71
N GLU A 149 -3.34 -1.35 4.46
CA GLU A 149 -3.32 -1.29 5.92
C GLU A 149 -1.97 -0.73 6.37
N ALA A 150 -2.03 0.22 7.29
CA ALA A 150 -0.86 0.83 7.90
C ALA A 150 -1.07 1.03 9.40
N ARG A 151 0.02 1.07 10.14
CA ARG A 151 0.04 1.44 11.54
C ARG A 151 0.38 2.92 11.68
N ASP A 152 -0.44 3.68 12.41
CA ASP A 152 -0.16 5.07 12.78
C ASP A 152 0.81 5.07 13.99
N LEU A 153 2.10 5.25 13.71
CA LEU A 153 3.19 5.27 14.68
C LEU A 153 3.05 6.43 15.68
N TRP A 154 2.36 7.51 15.31
CA TRP A 154 2.08 8.61 16.24
C TRP A 154 1.13 8.16 17.35
N CYS A 155 0.08 7.41 17.00
CA CYS A 155 -0.86 6.87 17.97
C CYS A 155 -0.20 5.89 18.94
N VAL A 156 0.75 5.07 18.45
CA VAL A 156 1.52 4.13 19.27
C VAL A 156 2.36 4.89 20.31
N LYS A 157 3.20 5.84 19.88
CA LYS A 157 4.04 6.65 20.79
C LYS A 157 3.23 7.32 21.88
N LYS A 158 2.07 7.89 21.52
CA LYS A 158 1.17 8.56 22.48
C LYS A 158 0.54 7.59 23.49
N GLN A 159 0.35 6.33 23.11
CA GLN A 159 -0.13 5.28 24.03
C GLN A 159 0.97 4.83 24.98
N GLU A 160 2.19 4.64 24.47
CA GLU A 160 3.38 4.30 25.27
C GLU A 160 3.65 5.39 26.33
N GLU A 161 3.66 6.67 25.95
CA GLU A 161 3.82 7.80 26.89
C GLU A 161 2.73 7.85 27.98
N LYS A 162 1.50 7.41 27.66
CA LYS A 162 0.42 7.33 28.65
C LYS A 162 0.57 6.15 29.59
N GLN A 163 1.12 5.04 29.10
CA GLN A 163 1.36 3.85 29.90
C GLN A 163 2.50 4.10 30.90
N GLU A 164 3.61 4.70 30.44
CA GLU A 164 4.73 5.08 31.32
C GLU A 164 4.28 6.05 32.42
N LYS A 165 3.43 7.03 32.10
CA LYS A 165 2.85 7.93 33.11
C LYS A 165 2.02 7.18 34.16
N LYS A 166 1.19 6.23 33.75
CA LYS A 166 0.38 5.43 34.68
C LYS A 166 1.23 4.53 35.57
N GLU A 167 2.25 3.88 35.00
CA GLU A 167 3.17 3.03 35.78
C GLU A 167 3.95 3.86 36.80
N SER A 168 4.43 5.05 36.42
CA SER A 168 5.13 5.96 37.34
C SER A 168 4.25 6.43 38.52
N THR A 169 2.95 6.66 38.29
CA THR A 169 2.00 7.04 39.35
C THR A 169 1.78 5.91 40.34
N ILE A 170 1.68 4.66 39.88
CA ILE A 170 1.47 3.50 40.75
C ILE A 170 2.71 3.24 41.62
N THR A 171 3.92 3.34 41.06
CA THR A 171 5.15 3.17 41.87
C THR A 171 5.42 4.31 42.83
N GLY A 172 4.98 5.54 42.52
CA GLY A 172 5.14 6.70 43.39
C GLY A 172 4.29 6.61 44.68
N ASP A 173 3.04 6.13 44.55
CA ASP A 173 2.15 5.96 45.71
C ASP A 173 2.58 4.79 46.61
N VAL A 174 2.97 3.66 46.01
CA VAL A 174 3.39 2.48 46.81
C VAL A 174 4.67 2.76 47.61
N HIS A 175 5.56 3.62 47.11
CA HIS A 175 6.78 3.95 47.84
C HIS A 175 6.55 4.94 48.99
N GLN A 176 5.50 5.78 48.95
CA GLN A 176 5.09 6.60 50.09
C GLN A 176 4.42 5.76 51.19
N ASP A 177 3.59 4.78 50.83
CA ASP A 177 2.97 3.90 51.82
C ASP A 177 3.97 2.95 52.50
N ILE A 178 5.03 2.51 51.81
CA ILE A 178 6.08 1.68 52.41
C ILE A 178 7.02 2.51 53.31
N LEU A 179 7.32 3.77 52.98
CA LEU A 179 8.11 4.66 53.85
C LEU A 179 7.36 5.03 55.14
N ALA A 180 6.03 5.16 55.10
CA ALA A 180 5.22 5.37 56.30
C ALA A 180 5.16 4.14 57.23
N GLN A 181 5.45 2.93 56.74
CA GLN A 181 5.50 1.70 57.56
C GLN A 181 6.92 1.30 58.01
N THR A 182 7.97 1.91 57.47
CA THR A 182 9.37 1.53 57.76
C THR A 182 10.02 2.38 58.87
N GLU A 183 9.40 3.48 59.31
CA GLU A 183 9.89 4.29 60.45
C GLU A 183 9.68 3.66 61.86
N LEU A 184 9.17 2.43 61.96
CA LEU A 184 8.99 1.75 63.25
C LEU A 184 10.00 0.64 63.56
N ASN A 185 10.95 0.34 62.67
CA ASN A 185 11.96 -0.69 62.94
C ASN A 185 13.32 -0.37 62.30
N SER A 186 14.20 0.31 63.02
CA SER A 186 15.64 -0.02 63.01
C SER A 186 16.44 0.68 64.12
N LEU A 187 16.90 -0.15 65.07
CA LEU A 187 18.10 0.06 65.90
C LEU A 187 19.35 -0.37 65.10
N PRO A 188 20.55 0.17 65.39
CA PRO A 188 21.75 -0.11 64.60
C PRO A 188 22.65 -1.19 65.22
N SER A 189 23.16 -2.08 64.39
CA SER A 189 24.49 -2.70 64.50
C SER A 189 24.92 -3.02 63.05
N GLY A 190 26.09 -2.68 62.55
CA GLY A 190 27.40 -2.67 63.17
C GLY A 190 28.15 -3.89 62.66
N SER A 191 28.92 -3.74 61.57
CA SER A 191 30.28 -4.26 61.42
C SER A 191 30.75 -4.29 59.96
N ASP A 192 32.04 -4.01 59.86
CA ASP A 192 32.91 -3.98 58.69
C ASP A 192 32.94 -5.31 57.93
N PHE A 193 33.18 -5.28 56.60
CA PHE A 193 34.19 -6.15 56.00
C PHE A 193 34.62 -5.64 54.61
N CYS A 194 35.88 -5.93 54.32
CA CYS A 194 36.72 -5.32 53.29
C CYS A 194 36.87 -6.23 52.06
N SER A 195 37.33 -5.60 50.96
CA SER A 195 38.23 -6.15 49.91
C SER A 195 37.70 -6.79 48.62
N THR A 196 38.24 -6.25 47.50
CA THR A 196 38.81 -6.92 46.30
C THR A 196 37.87 -7.69 45.35
N ASN A 197 38.04 -7.82 44.03
CA ASN A 197 38.83 -7.27 42.90
C ASN A 197 38.43 -8.20 41.69
N ILE A 198 38.85 -7.92 40.43
CA ILE A 198 38.99 -8.92 39.30
C ILE A 198 37.65 -9.33 38.60
N ASP A 199 37.42 -9.47 37.28
CA ASP A 199 38.13 -9.53 35.98
C ASP A 199 37.10 -9.19 34.87
N LYS A 200 37.33 -8.38 33.82
CA LYS A 200 37.97 -8.65 32.50
C LYS A 200 37.97 -10.10 31.94
N THR A 201 37.12 -10.37 30.95
CA THR A 201 37.35 -11.23 29.75
C THR A 201 36.09 -11.12 28.86
N SER A 202 36.06 -10.65 27.60
CA SER A 202 36.70 -11.06 26.33
C SER A 202 36.32 -12.44 25.79
N SER A 203 35.80 -12.47 24.55
CA SER A 203 35.82 -13.53 23.50
C SER A 203 34.41 -13.72 22.90
N SER A 204 34.10 -13.44 21.63
CA SER A 204 34.69 -13.74 20.31
C SER A 204 34.15 -15.04 19.69
N SER A 205 33.69 -14.92 18.43
CA SER A 205 33.83 -15.92 17.34
C SER A 205 32.96 -17.19 17.47
N THR A 206 32.39 -17.84 16.44
CA THR A 206 32.40 -17.79 14.96
C THR A 206 31.37 -18.83 14.45
N PRO A 207 31.10 -18.91 13.13
CA PRO A 207 29.98 -19.64 12.51
C PRO A 207 30.33 -21.10 12.15
N LEU A 208 29.40 -21.78 11.45
CA LEU A 208 29.59 -22.69 10.28
C LEU A 208 28.37 -23.66 10.17
N THR A 209 27.47 -23.47 9.19
CA THR A 209 27.34 -24.20 7.90
C THR A 209 26.65 -25.60 8.00
N PRO A 210 26.44 -26.34 6.89
CA PRO A 210 25.16 -26.44 6.19
C PRO A 210 24.64 -27.89 6.15
N SER A 211 23.44 -28.15 5.60
CA SER A 211 23.15 -29.46 4.97
C SER A 211 21.91 -29.43 4.08
N SER A 212 22.17 -29.74 2.83
CA SER A 212 21.31 -30.13 1.71
C SER A 212 20.72 -31.54 1.87
N LEU A 213 19.58 -31.81 1.19
CA LEU A 213 19.26 -32.98 0.31
C LEU A 213 17.72 -32.98 0.12
N SER A 214 17.16 -32.66 -1.05
CA SER A 214 16.98 -33.52 -2.24
C SER A 214 16.35 -34.88 -1.94
N THR A 215 15.06 -35.06 -2.28
CA THR A 215 14.52 -36.28 -2.90
C THR A 215 13.22 -35.97 -3.64
N ALA A 216 13.18 -36.32 -4.92
CA ALA A 216 12.00 -36.55 -5.76
C ALA A 216 12.14 -37.98 -6.34
N PRO A 217 11.27 -38.53 -7.20
CA PRO A 217 9.85 -38.30 -7.51
C PRO A 217 9.07 -39.66 -7.52
N SER A 218 7.96 -39.75 -8.28
CA SER A 218 7.15 -40.93 -8.70
C SER A 218 5.92 -41.26 -7.82
N GLY A 219 4.72 -41.56 -8.33
CA GLY A 219 4.22 -41.80 -9.69
C GLY A 219 2.66 -41.72 -9.71
N PRO A 220 2.01 -42.06 -10.83
CA PRO A 220 0.59 -41.80 -11.10
C PRO A 220 -0.33 -43.01 -10.79
N ASP A 221 -1.65 -42.79 -10.72
CA ASP A 221 -2.78 -43.65 -11.18
C ASP A 221 -4.10 -43.35 -10.41
N PRO A 222 -5.30 -43.88 -10.76
CA PRO A 222 -6.29 -43.12 -11.51
C PRO A 222 -7.69 -43.09 -10.83
N ALA A 223 -8.61 -42.34 -11.46
CA ALA A 223 -10.08 -42.43 -11.45
C ALA A 223 -10.81 -43.19 -10.31
N SER A 224 -11.74 -42.49 -9.62
CA SER A 224 -13.16 -42.92 -9.50
C SER A 224 -14.02 -42.08 -8.53
N THR A 225 -15.16 -41.63 -9.05
CA THR A 225 -16.51 -41.83 -8.48
C THR A 225 -16.99 -41.03 -7.25
N ALA A 226 -17.87 -40.08 -7.56
CA ALA A 226 -19.23 -39.86 -7.01
C ALA A 226 -19.47 -39.56 -5.50
N THR A 227 -20.25 -38.49 -5.32
CA THR A 227 -21.33 -38.30 -4.32
C THR A 227 -20.96 -38.16 -2.84
N SER A 228 -21.20 -36.97 -2.27
CA SER A 228 -22.22 -36.76 -1.22
C SER A 228 -22.13 -35.35 -0.64
N GLY A 229 -23.25 -34.63 -0.68
CA GLY A 229 -23.41 -33.34 -0.02
C GLY A 229 -23.33 -33.50 1.50
N THR A 230 -22.45 -32.73 2.12
CA THR A 230 -22.45 -32.49 3.56
C THR A 230 -22.57 -30.99 3.77
N THR A 231 -23.75 -30.56 4.20
CA THR A 231 -24.01 -29.21 4.70
C THR A 231 -23.16 -29.01 5.97
N GLN A 232 -21.97 -28.43 5.82
CA GLN A 232 -21.21 -27.92 6.95
C GLN A 232 -21.91 -26.67 7.47
N ARG A 233 -22.51 -26.83 8.65
CA ARG A 233 -22.94 -25.75 9.52
C ARG A 233 -21.70 -24.93 9.90
N GLN A 234 -21.51 -23.79 9.23
CA GLN A 234 -20.49 -22.80 9.61
C GLN A 234 -20.74 -22.38 11.05
N GLU A 235 -19.85 -22.79 11.93
CA GLU A 235 -19.73 -22.20 13.26
C GLU A 235 -19.33 -20.74 13.08
N ILE A 236 -20.22 -19.85 13.53
CA ILE A 236 -19.96 -18.42 13.67
C ILE A 236 -18.92 -18.28 14.78
N GLY A 237 -17.64 -18.34 14.41
CA GLY A 237 -16.52 -18.06 15.28
C GLY A 237 -16.65 -16.64 15.83
N LYS A 238 -16.71 -16.52 17.16
CA LYS A 238 -16.65 -15.22 17.85
C LYS A 238 -15.36 -14.49 17.44
N PRO A 239 -15.42 -13.24 16.96
CA PRO A 239 -14.23 -12.45 16.71
C PRO A 239 -13.59 -12.01 18.04
N HIS A 240 -12.78 -12.88 18.64
CA HIS A 240 -11.87 -12.54 19.74
C HIS A 240 -10.54 -12.04 19.16
N GLY A 241 -10.57 -10.85 18.56
CA GLY A 241 -9.37 -10.10 18.22
C GLY A 241 -9.54 -8.70 18.77
N SER A 242 -8.74 -8.32 19.77
CA SER A 242 -8.66 -6.92 20.17
C SER A 242 -8.17 -6.12 18.97
N VAL A 243 -9.03 -5.28 18.41
CA VAL A 243 -8.68 -4.44 17.26
C VAL A 243 -7.60 -3.47 17.72
N ASP A 244 -6.45 -3.48 17.03
CA ASP A 244 -5.36 -2.54 17.28
C ASP A 244 -5.84 -1.12 16.92
N SER A 245 -6.08 -0.29 17.93
CA SER A 245 -6.54 1.10 17.78
C SER A 245 -5.57 1.98 16.97
N SER A 246 -4.34 1.50 16.69
CA SER A 246 -3.35 2.21 15.87
C SER A 246 -3.41 1.84 14.38
N SER A 247 -4.20 0.83 13.99
CA SER A 247 -4.32 0.43 12.58
C SER A 247 -5.27 1.36 11.82
N VAL A 248 -4.81 1.79 10.64
CA VAL A 248 -5.54 2.63 9.69
C VAL A 248 -5.55 1.96 8.33
N VAL A 249 -6.65 2.15 7.59
CA VAL A 249 -6.81 1.55 6.25
C VAL A 249 -7.00 2.64 5.23
N PHE A 250 -6.09 2.73 4.26
CA PHE A 250 -6.22 3.62 3.11
C PHE A 250 -6.92 2.88 1.97
N VAL A 251 -8.01 3.46 1.47
CA VAL A 251 -8.81 2.87 0.38
C VAL A 251 -8.43 3.52 -0.94
N ILE A 252 -7.93 2.70 -1.87
CA ILE A 252 -7.59 3.13 -3.22
C ILE A 252 -8.74 2.74 -4.16
N ARG A 253 -9.15 3.67 -5.03
CA ARG A 253 -10.31 3.52 -5.92
C ARG A 253 -9.86 3.57 -7.37
N ALA A 254 -10.77 3.22 -8.28
CA ALA A 254 -10.49 3.24 -9.70
C ALA A 254 -10.22 4.65 -10.24
N ALA A 255 -10.83 5.68 -9.64
CA ALA A 255 -10.82 7.08 -10.04
C ALA A 255 -11.49 7.38 -11.40
N VAL A 256 -11.55 6.40 -12.30
CA VAL A 256 -12.17 6.51 -13.63
C VAL A 256 -13.16 5.36 -13.86
N ILE A 257 -14.26 5.65 -14.56
CA ILE A 257 -15.24 4.63 -14.97
C ILE A 257 -14.70 3.91 -16.21
N GLY A 258 -14.57 2.58 -16.15
CA GLY A 258 -13.90 1.85 -17.23
C GLY A 258 -13.79 0.35 -17.01
N HIS A 259 -12.73 -0.22 -17.55
CA HIS A 259 -12.36 -1.62 -17.42
C HIS A 259 -10.95 -1.72 -16.83
N VAL A 260 -10.78 -2.48 -15.75
CA VAL A 260 -9.44 -2.76 -15.21
C VAL A 260 -8.78 -3.78 -16.14
N ILE A 261 -7.68 -3.38 -16.78
CA ILE A 261 -6.94 -4.24 -17.72
C ILE A 261 -5.80 -4.95 -17.00
N GLU A 262 -5.13 -4.23 -16.11
CA GLU A 262 -3.92 -4.71 -15.46
C GLU A 262 -3.89 -4.19 -14.02
N LEU A 263 -3.43 -5.06 -13.12
CA LEU A 263 -2.98 -4.68 -11.79
C LEU A 263 -1.48 -4.87 -11.75
N ASN A 264 -0.76 -4.04 -11.00
CA ASN A 264 0.68 -4.14 -10.94
C ASN A 264 1.10 -5.50 -10.37
N GLU A 265 1.60 -6.39 -11.23
CA GLU A 265 2.01 -7.74 -10.86
C GLU A 265 3.15 -7.74 -9.84
N ARG A 266 3.95 -6.68 -9.76
CA ARG A 266 5.00 -6.56 -8.74
C ARG A 266 4.41 -6.42 -7.35
N LEU A 267 3.24 -5.79 -7.26
CA LEU A 267 2.43 -5.69 -6.05
C LEU A 267 1.49 -6.89 -5.89
N LEU A 268 1.52 -7.91 -6.76
CA LEU A 268 0.67 -9.09 -6.65
C LEU A 268 1.54 -10.34 -6.68
N ARG A 269 1.70 -11.02 -5.55
CA ARG A 269 2.24 -12.39 -5.60
C ARG A 269 1.18 -13.29 -6.21
N ARG A 270 1.55 -14.09 -7.22
CA ARG A 270 0.63 -15.06 -7.85
C ARG A 270 -0.05 -15.91 -6.79
N GLY A 271 -1.38 -15.88 -6.78
CA GLY A 271 -2.21 -16.66 -5.85
C GLY A 271 -2.43 -16.02 -4.47
N SER A 272 -1.93 -14.80 -4.22
CA SER A 272 -2.20 -14.05 -2.98
C SER A 272 -2.94 -12.74 -3.27
N THR A 273 -4.00 -12.49 -2.51
CA THR A 273 -4.70 -11.19 -2.48
C THR A 273 -4.02 -10.17 -1.56
N GLU A 274 -3.11 -10.64 -0.71
CA GLU A 274 -2.42 -9.85 0.31
C GLU A 274 -0.90 -9.84 0.09
N VAL A 275 -0.30 -8.68 0.34
CA VAL A 275 1.14 -8.42 0.18
C VAL A 275 1.68 -7.89 1.49
N THR A 276 2.64 -8.60 2.07
CA THR A 276 3.34 -8.22 3.31
C THR A 276 4.85 -8.05 3.12
N ASP A 277 5.34 -8.22 1.88
CA ASP A 277 6.75 -8.12 1.56
C ASP A 277 7.22 -6.65 1.60
N LEU A 278 8.17 -6.36 2.49
CA LEU A 278 8.68 -5.01 2.71
C LEU A 278 9.37 -4.42 1.47
N GLY A 279 10.06 -5.22 0.64
CA GLY A 279 10.71 -4.73 -0.57
C GLY A 279 9.70 -4.33 -1.66
N ILE A 280 8.59 -5.07 -1.74
CA ILE A 280 7.47 -4.74 -2.63
C ILE A 280 6.75 -3.49 -2.13
N ILE A 281 6.46 -3.40 -0.84
CA ILE A 281 5.87 -2.21 -0.21
C ILE A 281 6.77 -0.98 -0.44
N GLN A 282 8.08 -1.13 -0.30
CA GLN A 282 9.02 -0.04 -0.55
C GLN A 282 8.98 0.42 -2.02
N THR A 283 8.75 -0.50 -2.96
CA THR A 283 8.57 -0.14 -4.38
C THR A 283 7.32 0.71 -4.59
N LEU A 284 6.21 0.40 -3.91
CA LEU A 284 5.01 1.24 -3.92
C LEU A 284 5.31 2.65 -3.38
N LEU A 285 6.08 2.75 -2.29
CA LEU A 285 6.34 4.03 -1.62
C LEU A 285 7.39 4.90 -2.33
N ASP A 286 8.48 4.31 -2.80
CA ASP A 286 9.59 5.04 -3.44
C ASP A 286 9.35 5.31 -4.92
N LYS A 287 8.58 4.43 -5.58
CA LYS A 287 8.37 4.48 -7.03
C LYS A 287 6.89 4.56 -7.37
N ALA A 288 6.08 5.19 -6.50
CA ALA A 288 4.62 5.31 -6.64
C ALA A 288 4.17 5.77 -8.05
N ALA A 289 4.88 6.74 -8.62
CA ALA A 289 4.56 7.32 -9.93
C ALA A 289 5.06 6.50 -11.13
N THR A 290 5.92 5.49 -10.91
CA THR A 290 6.53 4.68 -11.97
C THR A 290 6.23 3.20 -11.74
N HIS A 291 7.14 2.49 -11.08
CA HIS A 291 7.10 1.04 -10.89
C HIS A 291 6.11 0.59 -9.81
N GLY A 292 5.67 1.51 -8.96
CA GLY A 292 4.70 1.33 -7.89
C GLY A 292 3.29 1.75 -8.27
N PHE A 293 2.95 1.83 -9.56
CA PHE A 293 1.56 2.03 -9.97
C PHE A 293 0.65 0.91 -9.42
N ILE A 294 -0.66 1.14 -9.34
CA ILE A 294 -1.60 0.18 -8.73
C ILE A 294 -2.38 -0.56 -9.82
N ALA A 295 -2.95 0.18 -10.76
CA ALA A 295 -3.81 -0.38 -11.80
C ALA A 295 -3.69 0.39 -13.13
N VAL A 296 -3.98 -0.30 -14.23
CA VAL A 296 -4.22 0.27 -15.55
C VAL A 296 -5.68 0.04 -15.92
N ILE A 297 -6.37 1.13 -16.24
CA ILE A 297 -7.80 1.18 -16.51
C ILE A 297 -8.02 1.74 -17.91
N ARG A 298 -8.81 1.06 -18.73
CA ARG A 298 -9.34 1.63 -19.98
C ARG A 298 -10.66 2.33 -19.67
N PRO A 299 -10.75 3.66 -19.84
CA PRO A 299 -11.99 4.37 -19.69
C PRO A 299 -13.08 3.79 -20.59
N LYS A 300 -14.33 3.82 -20.12
CA LYS A 300 -15.48 3.39 -20.92
C LYS A 300 -15.80 4.38 -22.06
N VAL A 301 -15.40 5.64 -21.90
CA VAL A 301 -15.68 6.74 -22.82
C VAL A 301 -14.34 7.29 -23.34
N ASP A 302 -14.20 7.43 -24.65
CA ASP A 302 -12.95 7.91 -25.28
C ASP A 302 -12.73 9.42 -25.09
N LYS A 303 -13.82 10.20 -24.92
CA LYS A 303 -13.75 11.63 -24.64
C LYS A 303 -13.16 11.87 -23.25
N THR A 304 -11.98 12.47 -23.24
CA THR A 304 -11.15 12.65 -22.04
C THR A 304 -11.82 13.53 -21.01
N GLU A 305 -12.52 14.57 -21.46
CA GLU A 305 -13.24 15.53 -20.62
C GLU A 305 -14.34 14.85 -19.81
N ILE A 306 -14.98 13.82 -20.38
CA ILE A 306 -16.04 13.06 -19.71
C ILE A 306 -15.42 12.00 -18.79
N ALA A 307 -14.37 11.31 -19.24
CA ALA A 307 -13.71 10.26 -18.48
C ALA A 307 -13.03 10.78 -17.20
N LEU A 308 -12.48 11.99 -17.26
CA LEU A 308 -11.68 12.58 -16.19
C LEU A 308 -12.39 13.75 -15.47
N LYS A 309 -13.70 13.91 -15.67
CA LYS A 309 -14.49 15.04 -15.14
C LYS A 309 -14.43 15.23 -13.62
N ASP A 310 -14.19 14.15 -12.88
CA ASP A 310 -14.16 14.14 -11.41
C ASP A 310 -12.72 14.31 -10.87
N LEU A 311 -11.74 14.54 -11.75
CA LEU A 311 -10.33 14.70 -11.42
C LEU A 311 -9.89 16.15 -11.65
N CYS A 312 -8.99 16.64 -10.80
CA CYS A 312 -8.40 17.97 -10.92
C CYS A 312 -7.06 17.92 -11.68
N THR A 313 -6.64 19.06 -12.23
CA THR A 313 -5.33 19.20 -12.88
C THR A 313 -4.22 19.36 -11.85
N MET A 314 -2.96 19.46 -12.30
CA MET A 314 -1.83 19.72 -11.40
C MET A 314 -1.99 21.08 -10.70
N GLU A 315 -2.41 22.10 -11.43
CA GLU A 315 -2.54 23.48 -10.95
C GLU A 315 -3.60 23.62 -9.85
N ASP A 316 -4.68 22.82 -9.93
CA ASP A 316 -5.73 22.77 -8.92
C ASP A 316 -5.35 21.92 -7.69
N TYR A 317 -4.35 21.05 -7.84
CA TYR A 317 -3.92 20.10 -6.82
C TYR A 317 -2.84 20.69 -5.87
N GLU A 318 -1.99 21.60 -6.36
CA GLU A 318 -0.98 22.33 -5.57
C GLU A 318 -1.57 23.45 -4.69
#